data_AF-A0A1I1DI04-F1
#
_entry.id   AF-A0A1I1DI04-F1
#
_cell.length_a   1.000
_cell.length_b   1.000
_cell.length_c   1.000
_cell.angle_alpha   90.00
_cell.angle_beta   90.00
_cell.angle_gamma   90.00
#
_symmetry.space_group_name_H-M   'P 1'
#
loop_
_entity.id
_entity.type
_entity.pdbx_description
1 polymer ?
#
loop_
_entity_poly.entity_id
_entity_poly.type
_entity_poly.pdbx_seq_one_letter_code
_entity_poly.pdbx_strand_id
1 'polypeptide(L)'
;MGISTDAKLMFGVQYDELSELENLDELLDDGDLDSASPYYDSARDEWVVGIELPSEMAGEAEMLTAVREAKLKFEGLTNGATGRLIVSPDIT
;
A
#
# COMPACT_ATOMS: atom_id res chain seq x y z
N MET A 1 0.04 25.74 2.88
CA MET A 1 0.28 24.29 2.83
C MET A 1 -1.01 23.69 2.31
N GLY A 2 -1.00 23.13 1.10
CA GLY A 2 -2.16 22.41 0.58
C GLY A 2 -2.07 20.99 1.07
N ILE A 3 -3.16 20.46 1.61
CA ILE A 3 -3.27 19.05 1.97
C ILE A 3 -3.58 18.33 0.65
N SER A 4 -2.77 17.34 0.28
CA SER A 4 -3.15 16.43 -0.80
C SER A 4 -4.20 15.47 -0.25
N THR A 5 -5.33 15.31 -0.95
CA THR A 5 -6.41 14.41 -0.53
C THR A 5 -6.75 13.39 -1.62
N ASP A 6 -5.78 13.08 -2.46
CA ASP A 6 -5.95 12.04 -3.47
C ASP A 6 -6.04 10.66 -2.79
N ALA A 7 -6.86 9.78 -3.37
CA ALA A 7 -7.00 8.42 -2.89
C ALA A 7 -6.03 7.51 -3.65
N LYS A 8 -5.28 6.70 -2.91
CA LYS A 8 -4.44 5.64 -3.45
C LYS A 8 -5.22 4.33 -3.54
N LEU A 9 -5.00 3.60 -4.63
CA LEU A 9 -5.43 2.21 -4.76
C LEU A 9 -4.24 1.33 -4.38
N MET A 10 -4.35 0.58 -3.30
CA MET A 10 -3.26 -0.21 -2.72
C MET A 10 -3.61 -1.70 -2.74
N PHE A 11 -2.61 -2.56 -2.94
CA PHE A 11 -2.70 -3.97 -2.59
C PHE A 11 -1.86 -4.23 -1.34
N GLY A 12 -2.50 -4.46 -0.20
CA GLY A 12 -1.81 -4.52 1.08
C GLY A 12 -2.72 -4.78 2.28
N VAL A 13 -2.25 -4.36 3.44
CA VAL A 13 -2.88 -4.58 4.75
C VAL A 13 -2.68 -3.34 5.64
N GLN A 14 -3.24 -3.34 6.85
CA GLN A 14 -2.92 -2.28 7.82
C GLN A 14 -1.49 -2.46 8.37
N TYR A 15 -0.83 -1.36 8.76
CA TYR A 15 0.54 -1.39 9.26
C TYR A 15 0.70 -2.35 10.46
N ASP A 16 -0.29 -2.40 11.35
CA ASP A 16 -0.29 -3.29 12.52
C ASP A 16 -0.20 -4.78 12.14
N GLU A 17 -0.83 -5.19 11.04
CA GLU A 17 -0.79 -6.56 10.50
C GLU A 17 0.62 -6.95 10.02
N LEU A 18 1.49 -5.98 9.74
CA LEU A 18 2.90 -6.20 9.35
C LEU A 18 3.90 -5.78 10.44
N SER A 19 3.44 -5.33 11.60
CA SER A 19 4.32 -4.79 12.65
C SER A 19 5.34 -5.79 13.19
N GLU A 20 5.11 -7.10 13.00
CA GLU A 20 6.06 -8.18 13.34
C GLU A 20 7.16 -8.39 12.28
N LEU A 21 7.04 -7.74 11.12
CA LEU A 21 8.02 -7.81 10.05
C LEU A 21 9.22 -6.92 10.39
N GLU A 22 10.35 -7.54 10.76
CA GLU A 22 11.54 -6.84 11.27
C GLU A 22 12.12 -5.79 10.29
N ASN A 23 11.91 -5.98 8.99
CA ASN A 23 12.40 -5.10 7.92
C ASN A 23 11.32 -4.15 7.34
N LEU A 24 10.18 -3.96 8.03
CA LEU A 24 9.09 -3.14 7.51
C LEU A 24 9.49 -1.69 7.25
N ASP A 25 10.17 -1.06 8.21
CA ASP A 25 10.59 0.33 8.09
C ASP A 25 11.64 0.51 6.98
N GLU A 26 12.55 -0.46 6.79
CA GLU A 26 13.52 -0.46 5.68
C GLU A 26 12.83 -0.54 4.32
N LEU A 27 11.82 -1.42 4.18
CA LEU A 27 11.06 -1.57 2.93
C LEU A 27 10.26 -0.31 2.58
N LEU A 28 9.78 0.43 3.58
CA LEU A 28 9.10 1.71 3.40
C LEU A 28 10.08 2.82 3.01
N ASP A 29 11.23 2.90 3.67
CA ASP A 29 12.25 3.90 3.41
C ASP A 29 12.91 3.72 2.02
N ASP A 30 13.11 2.47 1.59
CA ASP A 30 13.62 2.12 0.26
C ASP A 30 12.57 2.32 -0.85
N GLY A 31 11.30 2.50 -0.49
CA GLY A 31 10.18 2.66 -1.43
C GLY A 31 9.72 1.35 -2.08
N ASP A 32 10.09 0.20 -1.52
CA ASP A 32 9.66 -1.11 -2.00
C ASP A 32 8.19 -1.40 -1.65
N LEU A 33 7.78 -0.92 -0.47
CA LEU A 33 6.39 -0.78 -0.02
C LEU A 33 6.03 0.70 0.02
N ASP A 34 4.78 1.02 -0.34
CA ASP A 34 4.20 2.33 -0.19
C ASP A 34 3.20 2.34 0.99
N SER A 35 2.87 3.53 1.48
CA SER A 35 1.92 3.74 2.55
C SER A 35 0.88 4.80 2.19
N ALA A 36 -0.30 4.68 2.78
CA ALA A 36 -1.37 5.64 2.66
C ALA A 36 -1.93 5.99 4.05
N SER A 37 -1.90 7.28 4.36
CA SER A 37 -2.42 7.84 5.62
C SER A 37 -3.92 8.16 5.47
N PRO A 38 -4.83 7.49 6.21
CA PRO A 38 -6.26 7.66 6.01
C PRO A 38 -6.77 9.06 6.41
N TYR A 39 -6.09 9.77 7.32
CA TYR A 39 -6.44 11.13 7.72
C TYR A 39 -5.26 11.91 8.30
N TYR A 40 -5.41 13.24 8.40
CA TYR A 40 -4.35 14.11 8.93
C TYR A 40 -4.01 13.73 10.38
N ASP A 41 -2.72 13.54 10.66
CA ASP A 41 -2.19 13.14 11.98
C ASP A 41 -2.65 11.74 12.43
N SER A 42 -3.02 10.85 11.48
CA SER A 42 -3.35 9.46 11.83
C SER A 42 -2.10 8.73 12.34
N ALA A 43 -2.29 7.93 13.39
CA ALA A 43 -1.23 7.12 13.93
C ALA A 43 -0.78 6.04 12.92
N ARG A 44 0.50 5.66 12.95
CA ARG A 44 1.11 4.76 11.95
C ARG A 44 0.43 3.39 11.89
N ASP A 45 -0.07 2.89 13.01
CA ASP A 45 -0.82 1.64 13.11
C ASP A 45 -2.09 1.62 12.25
N GLU A 46 -2.67 2.79 11.98
CA GLU A 46 -3.86 2.93 11.14
C GLU A 46 -3.56 3.10 9.65
N TRP A 47 -2.28 3.23 9.29
CA TRP A 47 -1.89 3.40 7.90
C TRP A 47 -2.09 2.11 7.12
N VAL A 48 -2.38 2.26 5.83
CA VAL A 48 -2.38 1.13 4.90
C VAL A 48 -0.99 1.02 4.30
N VAL A 49 -0.41 -0.18 4.34
CA VAL A 49 0.91 -0.47 3.75
C VAL A 49 0.76 -1.54 2.68
N GLY A 50 1.41 -1.33 1.54
CA GLY A 50 1.33 -2.29 0.44
C GLY A 50 1.99 -1.80 -0.83
N ILE A 51 1.52 -2.32 -1.96
CA ILE A 51 1.95 -1.89 -3.29
C ILE A 51 0.90 -0.95 -3.88
N GLU A 52 1.29 0.26 -4.24
CA GLU A 52 0.42 1.19 -4.96
C GLU A 52 0.16 0.68 -6.38
N LEU A 53 -1.11 0.70 -6.77
CA LEU A 53 -1.56 0.38 -8.11
C LEU A 53 -1.71 1.69 -8.91
N PRO A 54 -1.20 1.75 -10.14
CA PRO A 54 -1.24 2.96 -10.94
C PRO A 54 -2.68 3.35 -11.28
N SER A 55 -2.99 4.63 -11.11
CA SER A 55 -4.31 5.22 -11.32
C SER A 55 -4.68 5.41 -12.80
N GLU A 56 -3.69 5.41 -13.71
CA GLU A 56 -3.88 5.70 -15.14
C GLU A 56 -4.11 4.44 -16.02
N MET A 57 -4.44 3.28 -15.42
CA MET A 57 -4.65 2.03 -16.16
C MET A 57 -5.88 2.12 -17.08
N ALA A 58 -5.69 1.83 -18.38
CA ALA A 58 -6.68 2.12 -19.43
C ALA A 58 -7.67 0.97 -19.69
N GLY A 59 -7.47 -0.21 -19.11
CA GLY A 59 -8.36 -1.36 -19.30
C GLY A 59 -8.37 -2.41 -18.18
N GLU A 60 -9.47 -3.17 -18.10
CA GLU A 60 -9.70 -4.22 -17.09
C GLU A 60 -8.58 -5.29 -17.06
N ALA A 61 -8.10 -5.70 -18.24
CA ALA A 61 -7.03 -6.70 -18.35
C ALA A 61 -5.68 -6.19 -17.79
N GLU A 62 -5.39 -4.91 -17.97
CA GLU A 62 -4.18 -4.28 -17.45
C GLU A 62 -4.25 -4.18 -15.93
N MET A 63 -5.41 -3.76 -15.40
CA MET A 63 -5.68 -3.70 -13.96
C MET A 63 -5.55 -5.09 -13.30
N LEU A 64 -6.12 -6.13 -13.89
CA LEU A 64 -5.98 -7.50 -13.37
C LEU A 64 -4.53 -7.99 -13.36
N THR A 65 -3.74 -7.59 -14.35
CA THR A 65 -2.32 -7.94 -14.43
C THR A 65 -1.54 -7.21 -13.34
N ALA A 66 -1.77 -5.91 -13.18
CA ALA A 66 -1.16 -5.09 -12.13
C ALA A 66 -1.49 -5.61 -10.72
N VAL A 67 -2.74 -5.98 -10.46
CA VAL A 67 -3.15 -6.57 -9.17
C VAL A 67 -2.42 -7.88 -8.89
N ARG A 68 -2.22 -8.73 -9.92
CA ARG A 68 -1.49 -10.01 -9.76
C ARG A 68 -0.01 -9.79 -9.49
N GLU A 69 0.61 -8.85 -10.19
CA GLU A 69 2.02 -8.49 -9.99
C GLU A 69 2.23 -7.87 -8.60
N ALA A 70 1.35 -6.94 -8.20
CA ALA A 70 1.35 -6.35 -6.87
C ALA A 70 1.19 -7.40 -5.77
N LYS A 71 0.29 -8.38 -5.97
CA LYS A 71 0.14 -9.51 -5.05
C LYS A 71 1.44 -10.31 -4.90
N LEU A 72 2.05 -10.73 -6.01
CA LEU A 72 3.28 -11.53 -5.98
C LEU A 72 4.45 -10.76 -5.32
N LYS A 73 4.57 -9.45 -5.63
CA LYS A 73 5.57 -8.59 -5.01
C LYS A 73 5.32 -8.46 -3.51
N PHE A 74 4.09 -8.14 -3.11
CA PHE A 74 3.71 -7.99 -1.71
C PHE A 74 3.95 -9.26 -0.90
N GLU A 75 3.51 -10.42 -1.38
CA GLU A 75 3.72 -11.72 -0.72
C GLU A 75 5.22 -12.07 -0.62
N GLY A 76 6.01 -11.71 -1.63
CA GLY A 76 7.47 -11.91 -1.62
C GLY A 76 8.20 -11.05 -0.57
N LEU A 77 7.74 -9.82 -0.35
CA LEU A 77 8.35 -8.88 0.60
C LEU A 77 7.89 -9.12 2.05
N THR A 78 6.63 -9.53 2.23
CA THR A 78 6.01 -9.67 3.56
C THR A 78 6.05 -11.10 4.10
N ASN A 79 6.96 -11.93 3.56
CA ASN A 79 7.13 -13.33 3.96
C ASN A 79 5.83 -14.17 3.85
N GLY A 80 5.01 -13.88 2.84
CA GLY A 80 3.76 -14.58 2.55
C GLY A 80 2.50 -13.99 3.18
N ALA A 81 2.52 -12.75 3.69
CA ALA A 81 1.31 -12.13 4.20
C ALA A 81 0.26 -11.96 3.09
N THR A 82 -1.01 -12.23 3.41
CA THR A 82 -2.10 -12.13 2.45
C THR A 82 -2.67 -10.71 2.42
N GLY A 83 -2.36 -9.98 1.35
CA GLY A 83 -2.90 -8.64 1.10
C GLY A 83 -4.32 -8.64 0.53
N ARG A 84 -4.95 -7.46 0.57
CA ARG A 84 -6.26 -7.15 -0.02
C ARG A 84 -6.18 -5.86 -0.83
N LEU A 85 -7.10 -5.71 -1.77
CA LEU A 85 -7.26 -4.46 -2.51
C LEU A 85 -7.95 -3.43 -1.61
N ILE A 86 -7.29 -2.31 -1.34
CA ILE A 86 -7.76 -1.24 -0.45
C ILE A 86 -7.70 0.08 -1.21
N VAL A 87 -8.78 0.85 -1.17
CA VAL A 87 -8.75 2.27 -1.56
C VAL A 87 -8.65 3.07 -0.28
N SER A 88 -7.57 3.81 -0.11
CA SER A 88 -7.37 4.67 1.05
C SER A 88 -7.15 6.11 0.60
N PRO A 89 -7.73 7.11 1.29
CA PRO A 89 -7.18 8.45 1.24
C PRO A 89 -5.69 8.40 1.57
N ASP A 90 -4.90 9.27 0.94
CA ASP A 90 -3.55 9.54 1.38
C ASP A 90 -3.41 11.03 1.70
N ILE A 91 -3.64 11.34 2.98
CA ILE A 91 -3.62 12.70 3.50
C ILE A 91 -2.22 13.04 4.01
N THR A 92 -1.45 13.74 3.18
CA THR A 92 -0.07 14.21 3.46
C THR A 92 0.09 15.72 3.39
#